data_AF-A0A3B5AVY5-F1
#
_entry.id   AF-A0A3B5AVY5-F1
#
_cell.length_a   1.000
_cell.length_b   1.000
_cell.length_c   1.000
_cell.angle_alpha   90.00
_cell.angle_beta   90.00
_cell.angle_gamma   90.00
#
_symmetry.space_group_name_H-M   'P 1'
#
loop_
_entity.id
_entity.type
_entity.pdbx_description
1 polymer ?
#
loop_
_entity_poly.entity_id
_entity_poly.type
_entity_poly.pdbx_seq_one_letter_code
_entity_poly.pdbx_strand_id
1 'polypeptide(L)'
;MSRAADRLRLLINHLDRSPATITAEPTSTQTFTYSHPQRLRYSFDTDLLTPEDRLFYEENGFLLVKNLVSEEDIDRFRIRGAQ
;
A
#
# COMPACT_ATOMS: atom_id res chain seq x y z
N MET A 1 -9.87 -13.17 -36.17
CA MET A 1 -8.74 -12.95 -35.23
C MET A 1 -9.06 -11.74 -34.36
N SER A 2 -8.66 -11.74 -33.09
CA SER A 2 -9.00 -10.66 -32.15
C SER A 2 -8.16 -9.41 -32.41
N ARG A 3 -8.82 -8.28 -32.71
CA ARG A 3 -8.18 -6.97 -32.97
C ARG A 3 -7.21 -6.53 -31.86
N ALA A 4 -7.48 -6.93 -30.62
CA ALA A 4 -6.61 -6.62 -29.48
C ALA A 4 -5.28 -7.40 -29.55
N ALA A 5 -5.33 -8.67 -29.95
CA ALA A 5 -4.16 -9.52 -30.08
C ALA A 5 -3.22 -9.01 -31.20
N ASP A 6 -3.79 -8.52 -32.30
CA ASP A 6 -3.00 -7.98 -33.42
C ASP A 6 -2.27 -6.68 -33.03
N ARG A 7 -2.93 -5.80 -32.25
CA ARG A 7 -2.30 -4.58 -31.70
C ARG A 7 -1.16 -4.90 -30.74
N LEU A 8 -1.35 -5.89 -29.87
CA LEU A 8 -0.31 -6.30 -28.90
C LEU A 8 0.94 -6.81 -29.61
N ARG A 9 0.77 -7.64 -30.66
CA ARG A 9 1.88 -8.14 -31.48
C ARG A 9 2.68 -7.00 -32.13
N LEU A 10 2.00 -5.99 -32.66
CA LEU A 10 2.66 -4.83 -33.28
C LEU A 10 3.52 -4.06 -32.27
N LEU A 11 3.02 -3.85 -31.05
CA LEU A 11 3.77 -3.20 -29.98
C LEU A 11 4.98 -4.03 -29.52
N ILE A 12 4.82 -5.34 -29.32
CA ILE A 12 5.93 -6.23 -28.93
C ILE A 12 7.06 -6.17 -29.96
N ASN A 13 6.74 -6.12 -31.25
CA ASN A 13 7.73 -6.04 -32.32
C ASN A 13 8.46 -4.68 -32.39
N HIS A 14 7.93 -3.63 -31.75
CA HIS A 14 8.54 -2.29 -31.70
C HIS A 14 9.37 -2.07 -30.44
N LEU A 15 9.19 -2.91 -29.42
CA LEU A 15 10.06 -2.93 -28.27
C LEU A 15 11.29 -3.73 -28.66
N ASP A 16 12.48 -3.16 -28.51
CA ASP A 16 13.78 -3.82 -28.77
C ASP A 16 14.10 -4.91 -27.71
N ARG A 17 13.05 -5.51 -27.14
CA ARG A 17 13.03 -6.39 -25.98
C ARG A 17 12.39 -7.71 -26.37
N SER A 18 13.07 -8.81 -26.05
CA SER A 18 12.58 -10.16 -26.35
C SER A 18 11.16 -10.38 -25.81
N PRO A 19 10.23 -10.97 -26.58
CA PRO A 19 8.88 -11.32 -26.12
C PRO A 19 8.89 -12.21 -24.86
N ALA A 20 9.94 -13.01 -24.68
CA ALA A 20 10.13 -13.86 -23.51
C ALA A 20 10.41 -13.08 -22.20
N THR A 21 10.78 -11.80 -22.30
CA THR A 21 11.02 -10.91 -21.15
C THR A 21 9.77 -10.11 -20.75
N ILE A 22 8.64 -10.31 -21.44
CA ILE A 22 7.39 -9.61 -21.16
C ILE A 22 6.54 -10.49 -20.25
N THR A 23 6.67 -10.29 -18.95
CA THR A 23 5.82 -10.92 -17.94
C THR A 23 4.51 -10.16 -17.83
N ALA A 24 3.38 -10.88 -17.92
CA ALA A 24 2.08 -10.31 -17.63
C ALA A 24 1.92 -10.19 -16.12
N GLU A 25 2.06 -8.97 -15.61
CA GLU A 25 1.75 -8.70 -14.20
C GLU A 25 0.23 -8.56 -14.03
N PRO A 26 -0.39 -9.29 -13.09
CA PRO A 26 -1.81 -9.16 -12.84
C PRO A 26 -2.13 -7.73 -12.39
N THR A 27 -3.11 -7.11 -13.06
CA THR A 27 -3.56 -5.74 -12.74
C THR A 27 -4.41 -5.69 -11.46
N SER A 28 -4.84 -6.84 -10.94
CA SER A 28 -5.48 -6.94 -9.62
C SER A 28 -4.44 -7.21 -8.54
N THR A 29 -4.55 -6.46 -7.45
CA THR A 29 -3.86 -6.71 -6.18
C THR A 29 -4.03 -8.18 -5.80
N GLN A 30 -2.94 -8.94 -5.78
CA GLN A 30 -2.95 -10.25 -5.15
C GLN A 30 -3.25 -10.03 -3.67
N THR A 31 -4.36 -10.59 -3.19
CA THR A 31 -4.56 -10.81 -1.77
C THR A 31 -3.52 -11.85 -1.37
N PHE A 32 -2.32 -11.40 -1.04
CA PHE A 32 -1.31 -12.25 -0.47
C PHE A 32 -1.95 -12.91 0.75
N THR A 33 -2.06 -14.24 0.73
CA THR A 33 -2.19 -15.00 1.98
C THR A 33 -0.85 -14.90 2.68
N TYR A 34 -0.62 -13.75 3.34
CA TYR A 34 0.60 -13.46 4.06
C TYR A 34 0.63 -14.41 5.26
N SER A 35 1.62 -15.31 5.31
CA SER A 35 1.96 -15.93 6.58
C SER A 35 2.38 -14.80 7.52
N HIS A 36 1.72 -14.64 8.67
CA HIS A 36 2.08 -13.62 9.65
C HIS A 36 3.61 -13.56 9.78
N PRO A 37 4.24 -12.41 9.53
CA PRO A 37 5.67 -12.32 9.71
C PRO A 37 5.97 -12.61 11.19
N GLN A 38 6.83 -13.60 11.45
CA GLN A 38 7.25 -13.97 12.82
C GLN A 38 7.84 -12.79 13.60
N ARG A 39 8.19 -11.71 12.89
CA ARG A 39 8.74 -10.48 13.43
C ARG A 39 8.12 -9.29 12.69
N LEU A 40 7.53 -8.39 13.45
CA LEU A 40 6.99 -7.12 12.97
C LEU A 40 8.12 -6.29 12.33
N ARG A 41 7.91 -5.80 11.10
CA ARG A 41 8.92 -5.05 10.32
C ARG A 41 8.72 -3.55 10.43
N TYR A 42 7.48 -3.10 10.60
CA TYR A 42 7.14 -1.70 10.55
C TYR A 42 6.86 -1.07 11.93
N SER A 43 6.83 -1.87 12.99
CA SER A 43 6.57 -1.40 14.34
C SER A 43 7.48 -2.07 15.38
N PHE A 44 7.91 -1.29 16.37
CA PHE A 44 8.68 -1.77 17.52
C PHE A 44 7.75 -2.15 18.69
N ASP A 45 8.25 -3.02 19.56
CA ASP A 45 7.55 -3.41 20.79
C ASP A 45 7.71 -2.32 21.84
N THR A 46 6.71 -1.45 21.92
CA THR A 46 6.63 -0.33 22.84
C THR A 46 5.27 -0.32 23.53
N ASP A 47 5.21 0.22 24.74
CA ASP A 47 4.00 0.26 25.56
C ASP A 47 2.92 1.24 25.04
N LEU A 48 3.13 1.85 23.86
CA LEU A 48 2.23 2.84 23.27
C LEU A 48 1.17 2.22 22.35
N LEU A 49 1.50 1.12 21.68
CA LEU A 49 0.60 0.44 20.73
C LEU A 49 0.34 -0.98 21.22
N THR A 50 -0.91 -1.42 21.13
CA THR A 50 -1.24 -2.80 21.44
C THR A 50 -0.62 -3.74 20.40
N PRO A 51 -0.37 -5.02 20.73
CA PRO A 51 0.06 -6.02 19.76
C PRO A 51 -0.88 -6.10 18.55
N GLU A 52 -2.19 -5.96 18.77
CA GLU A 52 -3.21 -5.96 17.73
C GLU A 52 -3.09 -4.76 16.79
N ASP A 53 -2.86 -3.55 17.32
CA ASP A 53 -2.62 -2.36 16.50
C ASP A 53 -1.37 -2.53 15.63
N ARG A 54 -0.32 -3.12 16.19
CA ARG A 54 0.93 -3.38 15.47
C ARG A 54 0.76 -4.41 14.36
N LEU A 55 0.01 -5.47 14.61
CA LEU A 55 -0.37 -6.45 13.59
C LEU A 55 -1.22 -5.80 12.50
N PHE A 56 -2.20 -4.99 12.88
CA PHE A 56 -3.05 -4.27 11.92
C PHE A 56 -2.23 -3.35 11.02
N TYR A 57 -1.27 -2.60 11.59
CA TYR A 57 -0.38 -1.74 10.81
C TYR A 57 0.55 -2.55 9.89
N GLU A 58 1.04 -3.69 10.34
CA GLU A 58 1.88 -4.56 9.52
C GLU A 58 1.13 -5.09 8.29
N GLU A 59 -0.16 -5.36 8.43
CA GLU A 59 -1.03 -5.86 7.36
C GLU A 59 -1.56 -4.76 6.44
N ASN A 60 -1.95 -3.61 6.99
CA ASN A 60 -2.71 -2.58 6.26
C ASN A 60 -1.88 -1.34 5.93
N GLY A 61 -0.77 -1.11 6.63
CA GLY A 61 0.10 0.07 6.45
C GLY A 61 -0.45 1.37 7.04
N PHE A 62 -1.56 1.34 7.78
CA PHE A 62 -2.12 2.49 8.48
C PHE A 62 -2.77 2.08 9.82
N LEU A 63 -2.99 3.05 10.70
CA LEU A 63 -3.65 2.90 12.00
C LEU A 63 -4.59 4.08 12.24
N LEU A 64 -5.73 3.84 12.89
CA LEU A 64 -6.66 4.88 13.32
C LEU A 64 -6.62 5.03 14.84
N VAL A 65 -5.92 6.05 15.33
CA VAL A 65 -5.87 6.38 16.76
C VAL A 65 -6.92 7.44 17.09
N LYS A 66 -7.96 7.03 17.81
CA LYS A 66 -9.04 7.95 18.22
C LYS A 66 -8.54 8.89 19.30
N ASN A 67 -8.95 10.16 19.23
CA ASN A 67 -8.63 11.20 20.21
C ASN A 67 -7.11 11.39 20.44
N LEU A 68 -6.30 11.16 19.41
CA LEU A 68 -4.85 11.36 19.49
C LEU A 68 -4.47 12.82 19.81
N VAL A 69 -5.30 13.77 19.38
CA VAL A 69 -5.11 15.21 19.59
C VAL A 69 -6.29 15.72 20.40
N SER A 70 -6.01 16.58 21.38
CA SER A 70 -7.03 17.24 22.20
C SER A 70 -7.86 18.23 21.38
N GLU A 71 -9.08 18.53 21.82
CA GLU A 71 -9.95 19.49 21.13
C GLU A 71 -9.35 20.91 21.17
N GLU A 72 -8.71 21.27 22.29
CA GLU A 72 -8.03 22.55 22.46
C GLU A 72 -6.86 22.71 21.47
N ASP A 73 -6.10 21.64 21.22
CA ASP A 73 -5.03 21.64 20.22
C ASP A 73 -5.59 21.74 18.80
N ILE A 74 -6.68 21.02 18.49
CA ILE A 74 -7.34 21.09 17.20
C ILE A 74 -7.78 22.52 16.89
N ASP A 75 -8.43 23.21 17.83
CA ASP A 75 -8.89 24.58 17.64
C ASP A 75 -7.74 25.57 17.48
N ARG A 76 -6.66 25.40 18.24
CA ARG A 76 -5.42 26.18 18.05
C ARG A 76 -4.84 25.99 16.65
N PHE A 77 -4.80 24.77 16.11
CA PHE A 77 -4.31 24.52 14.75
C PHE A 77 -5.22 25.11 13.68
N ARG A 78 -6.54 25.09 13.88
CA ARG A 78 -7.52 25.73 12.98
C ARG A 78 -7.31 27.24 12.87
N ILE A 79 -7.08 27.92 13.99
CA ILE A 79 -6.83 29.37 14.01
C ILE A 79 -5.52 29.72 13.29
N ARG A 80 -4.47 28.90 13.46
CA ARG A 80 -3.14 29.18 12.87
C ARG A 80 -3.08 28.91 11.37
N GLY A 81 -3.82 27.92 10.84
CA GLY A 81 -3.83 27.58 9.41
C GLY A 81 -4.67 28.52 8.54
N ALA A 82 -5.38 29.48 9.13
CA ALA A 82 -6.24 30.43 8.44
C ALA A 82 -5.59 31.80 8.14
N GLN A 83 -4.31 31.99 8.51
CA GLN A 83 -3.47 33.13 8.11
C GLN A 83 -2.59 32.75 6.93
#